data_AF-A0A5C8K4M2-F1
#
_entry.id   AF-A0A5C8K4M2-F1
#
_cell.length_a   1.000
_cell.length_b   1.000
_cell.length_c   1.000
_cell.angle_alpha   90.00
_cell.angle_beta   90.00
_cell.angle_gamma   90.00
#
_symmetry.space_group_name_H-M   'P 1'
#
loop_
_entity.id
_entity.type
_entity.pdbx_description
1 polymer ?
#
loop_
_entity_poly.entity_id
_entity_poly.type
_entity_poly.pdbx_seq_one_letter_code
_entity_poly.pdbx_strand_id
1 'polypeptide(L)'
;MLTDSITNTIEYETAASLFIGAQMEGFIKIGNLGLEFQYRNKHLGKNLFFAWKDIREVQINISMRGKLGKEFSIETGTQTAVRFSSKETGKIVKLISAHIDKKRIVRAPNLLSPFSMKK
;
A
#
# COMPACT_ATOMS: atom_id res chain seq x y z
N MET A 1 -4.18 26.39 -12.36
CA MET A 1 -3.64 25.79 -11.12
C MET A 1 -4.13 24.35 -11.10
N LEU A 2 -3.29 23.40 -11.52
CA LEU A 2 -3.68 21.99 -11.62
C LEU A 2 -3.54 21.35 -10.23
N THR A 3 -4.64 20.89 -9.66
CA THR A 3 -4.68 20.17 -8.39
C THR A 3 -4.16 18.75 -8.61
N ASP A 4 -2.87 18.54 -8.32
CA ASP A 4 -2.16 17.25 -8.44
C ASP A 4 -2.53 16.20 -7.36
N SER A 5 -3.70 16.31 -6.75
CA SER A 5 -4.19 15.32 -5.79
C SER A 5 -5.58 14.86 -6.21
N ILE A 6 -5.74 13.57 -6.49
CA ILE A 6 -7.04 12.99 -6.91
C ILE A 6 -7.96 12.81 -5.69
N THR A 7 -7.46 12.95 -4.47
CA THR A 7 -8.25 12.90 -3.24
C THR A 7 -8.84 14.28 -2.90
N ASN A 8 -10.18 14.37 -2.75
CA ASN A 8 -10.86 15.61 -2.37
C ASN A 8 -10.63 15.98 -0.89
N THR A 9 -10.12 15.05 -0.07
CA THR A 9 -9.81 15.27 1.34
C THR A 9 -8.68 14.33 1.78
N ILE A 10 -7.62 14.87 2.39
CA ILE A 10 -6.50 14.07 2.94
C ILE A 10 -6.79 13.81 4.41
N GLU A 11 -7.00 12.54 4.76
CA GLU A 11 -7.26 12.07 6.13
C GLU A 11 -5.97 11.74 6.88
N TYR A 12 -4.96 11.28 6.15
CA TYR A 12 -3.68 10.90 6.72
C TYR A 12 -2.55 11.03 5.70
N GLU A 13 -1.40 11.49 6.16
CA GLU A 13 -0.17 11.57 5.37
C GLU A 13 1.00 11.01 6.18
N THR A 14 1.86 10.23 5.54
CA THR A 14 3.07 9.70 6.17
C THR A 14 4.17 9.40 5.15
N ALA A 15 5.42 9.44 5.61
CA ALA A 15 6.56 9.07 4.78
C ALA A 15 6.56 7.57 4.47
N ALA A 16 6.94 7.23 3.24
CA ALA A 16 7.06 5.86 2.78
C ALA A 16 8.12 5.72 1.69
N SER A 17 8.52 4.49 1.42
CA SER A 17 9.29 4.11 0.25
C SER A 17 8.43 3.27 -0.68
N LEU A 18 8.53 3.53 -1.98
CA LEU A 18 7.94 2.75 -3.07
C LEU A 18 9.05 1.94 -3.75
N PHE A 19 8.79 0.67 -4.06
CA PHE A 19 9.74 -0.19 -4.78
C PHE A 19 9.25 -0.46 -6.20
N ILE A 20 9.79 0.27 -7.17
CA ILE A 20 9.49 0.13 -8.60
C ILE A 20 10.80 0.16 -9.40
N GLY A 21 11.47 -0.98 -9.53
CA GLY A 21 12.82 -1.10 -10.11
C GLY A 21 13.94 -0.52 -9.24
N ALA A 22 13.64 0.51 -8.43
CA ALA A 22 14.50 1.10 -7.40
C ALA A 22 13.65 1.52 -6.19
N GLN A 23 14.32 1.86 -5.08
CA GLN A 23 13.67 2.42 -3.90
C GLN A 23 13.46 3.93 -4.09
N MET A 24 12.21 4.37 -4.03
CA MET A 24 11.81 5.76 -4.24
C MET A 24 11.21 6.31 -2.95
N GLU A 25 11.75 7.42 -2.45
CA GLU A 25 11.20 8.08 -1.26
C GLU A 25 10.02 8.99 -1.62
N GLY A 26 9.03 9.02 -0.74
CA GLY A 26 7.86 9.85 -0.92
C GLY A 26 6.92 9.84 0.28
N PHE A 27 5.68 10.21 0.02
CA PHE A 27 4.62 10.30 0.99
C PHE A 27 3.41 9.51 0.50
N ILE A 28 2.86 8.69 1.39
CA ILE A 28 1.54 8.10 1.21
C ILE A 28 0.51 9.09 1.76
N LYS A 29 -0.47 9.42 0.94
CA LYS A 29 -1.64 10.21 1.30
C LYS A 29 -2.88 9.33 1.18
N ILE A 30 -3.61 9.19 2.28
CA ILE A 30 -4.87 8.45 2.33
C ILE A 30 -5.99 9.48 2.37
N GLY A 31 -6.96 9.32 1.49
CA GLY A 31 -8.13 10.18 1.44
C GLY A 31 -9.39 9.42 1.07
N ASN A 32 -10.49 10.16 0.99
CA ASN A 32 -11.82 9.61 0.78
C ASN A 32 -11.97 8.79 -0.52
N LEU A 33 -11.19 9.08 -1.57
CA LEU A 33 -11.27 8.41 -2.87
C LEU A 33 -10.24 7.30 -3.08
N GLY A 34 -9.16 7.29 -2.32
CA GLY A 34 -8.06 6.35 -2.55
C GLY A 34 -6.81 6.65 -1.75
N LEU A 35 -5.78 5.87 -2.07
CA LEU A 35 -4.42 6.07 -1.63
C LEU A 35 -3.60 6.69 -2.76
N GLU A 36 -2.84 7.73 -2.45
CA GLU A 36 -1.88 8.35 -3.37
C GLU A 36 -0.46 8.19 -2.83
N PHE A 37 0.50 7.90 -3.72
CA PHE A 37 1.92 8.02 -3.45
C PHE A 37 2.48 9.22 -4.20
N GLN A 38 2.95 10.21 -3.43
CA GLN A 38 3.63 11.39 -3.95
C GLN A 38 5.14 11.24 -3.81
N TYR A 39 5.87 11.33 -4.92
CA TYR A 39 7.33 11.29 -4.92
C TYR A 39 7.90 12.51 -4.19
N ARG A 40 8.95 12.30 -3.36
CA ARG A 40 9.67 13.39 -2.70
C ARG A 40 10.36 14.30 -3.71
N ASN A 41 11.01 13.70 -4.72
CA ASN A 41 11.55 14.42 -5.86
C ASN A 41 10.54 14.35 -7.03
N LYS A 42 9.93 15.49 -7.36
CA LYS A 42 8.88 15.62 -8.38
C LYS A 42 9.37 15.34 -9.80
N HIS A 43 10.68 15.32 -10.04
CA HIS A 43 11.25 14.97 -11.35
C HIS A 43 11.23 13.46 -11.63
N LEU A 44 10.96 12.62 -10.61
CA LEU A 44 10.98 11.16 -10.74
C LEU A 44 9.73 10.58 -11.42
N GLY A 45 8.64 11.34 -11.48
CA GLY A 45 7.42 10.90 -12.15
C GLY A 45 6.15 11.56 -11.62
N LYS A 46 5.02 11.14 -12.18
CA LYS A 46 3.68 11.52 -11.71
C LYS A 46 3.30 10.68 -10.50
N ASN A 47 2.53 11.26 -9.58
CA ASN A 47 2.02 10.54 -8.41
C ASN A 47 1.24 9.29 -8.84
N LEU A 48 1.36 8.22 -8.04
CA LEU A 48 0.58 7.01 -8.23
C LEU A 48 -0.71 7.12 -7.42
N PHE A 49 -1.83 6.76 -8.02
CA PHE A 49 -3.13 6.77 -7.33
C PHE A 49 -3.80 5.41 -7.41
N PHE A 50 -4.32 4.96 -6.28
CA PHE A 50 -5.01 3.69 -6.09
C PHE A 50 -6.40 3.99 -5.55
N ALA A 51 -7.39 4.03 -6.44
CA ALA A 51 -8.78 4.22 -6.03
C ALA A 51 -9.26 3.01 -5.21
N TRP A 52 -10.05 3.25 -4.17
CA TRP A 52 -10.51 2.16 -3.28
C TRP A 52 -11.21 1.02 -4.02
N LYS A 53 -12.01 1.36 -5.05
CA LYS A 53 -12.72 0.40 -5.89
C LYS A 53 -11.79 -0.52 -6.71
N ASP A 54 -10.59 -0.05 -7.02
CA ASP A 54 -9.64 -0.74 -7.91
C ASP A 54 -8.62 -1.57 -7.12
N ILE A 55 -8.58 -1.44 -5.78
CA ILE A 55 -7.78 -2.27 -4.90
C ILE A 55 -8.42 -3.66 -4.79
N ARG A 56 -7.75 -4.64 -5.40
CA ARG A 56 -8.14 -6.05 -5.35
C ARG A 56 -7.66 -6.69 -4.05
N GLU A 57 -6.40 -6.46 -3.70
CA GLU A 57 -5.76 -7.09 -2.54
C GLU A 57 -4.69 -6.18 -1.94
N VAL A 58 -4.52 -6.26 -0.62
CA VAL A 58 -3.43 -5.65 0.14
C VAL A 58 -2.69 -6.75 0.87
N GLN A 59 -1.44 -6.99 0.48
CA GLN A 59 -0.61 -8.02 1.08
C GLN A 59 0.26 -7.40 2.17
N ILE A 60 0.23 -7.97 3.38
CA ILE A 60 1.03 -7.53 4.52
C ILE A 60 2.06 -8.57 4.91
N ASN A 61 3.28 -8.11 5.19
CA ASN A 61 4.32 -8.99 5.73
C ASN A 61 4.10 -9.21 7.22
N ILE A 62 3.92 -10.46 7.64
CA ILE A 62 3.83 -10.83 9.05
C ILE A 62 4.98 -11.79 9.37
N SER A 63 5.83 -11.39 10.30
CA SER A 63 6.93 -12.23 10.80
C SER A 63 6.44 -13.56 11.36
N MET A 64 7.34 -14.53 11.49
CA MET A 64 7.01 -15.82 12.12
C MET A 64 6.46 -15.66 13.55
N ARG A 65 6.84 -14.60 14.26
CA ARG A 65 6.36 -14.27 15.62
C ARG A 65 5.06 -13.47 15.63
N GLY A 66 4.35 -13.36 14.50
CA GLY A 66 3.06 -12.66 14.41
C GLY A 66 3.15 -11.13 14.37
N LYS A 67 4.35 -10.54 14.38
CA LYS A 67 4.52 -9.08 14.26
C LYS A 67 4.36 -8.62 12.82
N LEU A 68 3.60 -7.54 12.62
CA LEU A 68 3.46 -6.83 11.35
C LEU A 68 4.80 -6.20 10.96
N GLY A 69 5.22 -6.42 9.72
CA GLY A 69 6.39 -5.84 9.11
C GLY A 69 6.15 -4.40 8.64
N LYS A 70 7.23 -3.78 8.16
CA LYS A 70 7.18 -2.43 7.58
C LYS A 70 6.74 -2.42 6.12
N GLU A 71 6.61 -3.58 5.50
CA GLU A 71 6.30 -3.72 4.09
C GLU A 71 4.88 -4.20 3.87
N PHE A 72 4.27 -3.66 2.82
CA PHE A 72 2.98 -4.11 2.31
C PHE A 72 2.95 -3.88 0.79
N SER A 73 2.05 -4.55 0.08
CA SER A 73 1.85 -4.35 -1.35
C SER A 73 0.37 -4.14 -1.65
N ILE A 74 0.08 -3.32 -2.66
CA ILE A 74 -1.27 -3.10 -3.18
C ILE A 74 -1.34 -3.73 -4.57
N GLU A 75 -2.23 -4.69 -4.75
CA GLU A 75 -2.56 -5.25 -6.05
C GLU A 75 -3.85 -4.63 -6.58
N THR A 76 -3.81 -4.19 -7.83
CA THR A 76 -4.98 -3.74 -8.58
C THR A 76 -5.32 -4.75 -9.68
N GLY A 77 -6.44 -4.57 -10.38
CA GLY A 77 -6.90 -5.49 -11.43
C GLY A 77 -5.90 -5.81 -12.56
N THR A 78 -4.80 -5.05 -12.68
CA THR A 78 -3.73 -5.25 -13.68
C THR A 78 -2.62 -6.23 -13.23
N GLN A 79 -2.87 -7.05 -12.20
CA GLN A 79 -2.04 -8.19 -11.72
C GLN A 79 -0.65 -7.87 -11.15
N THR A 80 -0.11 -6.66 -11.32
CA THR A 80 1.18 -6.28 -10.71
C THR A 80 0.95 -5.65 -9.34
N ALA A 81 1.47 -6.29 -8.30
CA ALA A 81 1.47 -5.73 -6.95
C ALA A 81 2.53 -4.62 -6.81
N VAL A 82 2.11 -3.45 -6.33
CA VAL A 82 3.00 -2.32 -6.05
C VAL A 82 3.42 -2.37 -4.59
N ARG A 83 4.73 -2.46 -4.32
CA ARG A 83 5.27 -2.64 -2.97
C ARG A 83 5.67 -1.31 -2.33
N PHE A 84 5.34 -1.19 -1.05
CA PHE A 84 5.67 -0.05 -0.21
C PHE A 84 6.34 -0.49 1.10
N SER A 85 7.07 0.43 1.71
CA SER A 85 7.55 0.30 3.09
C SER A 85 7.33 1.60 3.87
N SER A 86 6.86 1.49 5.12
CA SER A 86 6.74 2.62 6.03
C SER A 86 6.90 2.19 7.49
N LYS A 87 7.38 3.12 8.33
CA LYS A 87 7.34 2.96 9.80
C LYS A 87 5.90 2.89 10.33
N GLU A 88 4.95 3.50 9.60
CA GLU A 88 3.54 3.61 9.97
C GLU A 88 2.64 2.56 9.29
N THR A 89 3.21 1.46 8.81
CA THR A 89 2.48 0.40 8.05
C THR A 89 1.23 -0.10 8.75
N GLY A 90 1.27 -0.29 10.07
CA GLY A 90 0.08 -0.70 10.84
C GLY A 90 -1.06 0.32 10.77
N LYS A 91 -0.75 1.62 10.81
CA LYS A 91 -1.75 2.68 10.69
C LYS A 91 -2.27 2.80 9.27
N ILE A 92 -1.39 2.72 8.26
CA ILE A 92 -1.75 2.71 6.83
C ILE A 92 -2.74 1.57 6.55
N VAL A 93 -2.39 0.33 6.91
CA VAL A 93 -3.24 -0.85 6.65
C VAL A 93 -4.56 -0.74 7.40
N LYS A 94 -4.55 -0.23 8.64
CA LYS A 94 -5.79 0.01 9.40
C LYS A 94 -6.70 1.00 8.68
N LEU A 95 -6.17 2.10 8.15
CA LEU A 95 -6.96 3.08 7.38
C LEU A 95 -7.48 2.48 6.08
N ILE A 96 -6.65 1.76 5.32
CA ILE A 96 -7.11 1.05 4.12
C ILE A 96 -8.25 0.08 4.45
N SER A 97 -8.17 -0.63 5.58
CA SER A 97 -9.21 -1.57 6.02
C SER A 97 -10.56 -0.92 6.33
N ALA A 98 -10.62 0.41 6.47
CA ALA A 98 -11.87 1.15 6.62
C ALA A 98 -12.57 1.43 5.27
N HIS A 99 -11.85 1.35 4.15
CA HIS A 99 -12.37 1.66 2.80
C HIS A 99 -12.55 0.44 1.90
N ILE A 100 -11.97 -0.71 2.24
CA ILE A 100 -12.08 -1.95 1.46
C ILE A 100 -12.57 -3.11 2.34
N ASP A 101 -13.10 -4.16 1.72
CA ASP A 101 -13.45 -5.40 2.45
C ASP A 101 -12.19 -5.96 3.12
N LYS A 102 -12.25 -6.18 4.44
CA LYS A 102 -11.17 -6.73 5.25
C LYS A 102 -10.64 -8.06 4.71
N LYS A 103 -11.45 -8.85 4.01
CA LYS A 103 -11.02 -10.11 3.34
C LYS A 103 -9.95 -9.88 2.26
N ARG A 104 -9.85 -8.66 1.73
CA ARG A 104 -8.83 -8.25 0.75
C ARG A 104 -7.48 -7.91 1.40
N ILE A 105 -7.39 -7.87 2.74
CA ILE A 105 -6.12 -7.69 3.45
C ILE A 105 -5.61 -9.07 3.85
N VAL A 106 -4.58 -9.53 3.14
CA VAL A 106 -4.07 -10.90 3.28
C VAL A 106 -2.61 -10.90 3.72
N ARG A 107 -2.17 -12.00 4.31
CA ARG A 107 -0.76 -12.21 4.63
C ARG A 107 -0.01 -12.52 3.33
N ALA A 108 1.09 -11.81 3.09
CA ALA A 108 1.98 -12.13 1.97
C ALA A 108 2.50 -13.59 2.09
N PRO A 109 2.59 -14.33 0.97
CA PRO A 109 3.15 -15.67 0.99
C PRO A 109 4.61 -15.63 1.47
N ASN A 110 4.97 -16.53 2.37
CA ASN A 110 6.34 -16.77 2.79
C ASN A 110 6.84 -18.10 2.20
N LEU A 111 8.14 -18.37 2.31
CA LEU A 111 8.75 -19.60 1.77
C LEU A 111 8.08 -20.90 2.27
N LEU A 112 7.44 -20.86 3.44
CA LEU A 112 6.74 -22.01 4.02
C LEU A 112 5.25 -22.05 3.67
N SER A 113 4.69 -21.01 3.03
CA SER A 113 3.27 -20.92 2.68
C SER A 113 2.78 -22.10 1.82
N PRO A 114 3.52 -22.60 0.81
CA PRO A 114 3.11 -23.79 0.07
C PRO A 114 2.99 -25.04 0.94
N PHE A 115 3.75 -25.13 2.03
CA PHE A 115 3.74 -26.28 2.95
C PHE A 115 2.72 -26.15 4.09
N SER A 116 2.24 -24.94 4.36
CA SER A 116 1.23 -24.67 5.39
C SER A 116 -0.21 -24.93 4.92
N MET A 117 -0.42 -25.12 3.61
CA MET A 117 -1.71 -25.54 3.04
C MET A 117 -1.81 -27.07 3.02
N LYS A 118 -2.00 -27.69 4.18
CA LYS A 118 -2.57 -29.05 4.33
C LYS A 118 -3.04 -29.23 5.78
N LYS A 119 -4.34 -29.12 6.02
CA LYS A 119 -5.11 -29.86 7.02
C LYS A 119 -6.57 -29.85 6.61
#